data_AF-A0A2T2RFB9-F1
#
_entry.id   AF-A0A2T2RFB9-F1
#
_cell.length_a   1.000
_cell.length_b   1.000
_cell.length_c   1.000
_cell.angle_alpha   90.00
_cell.angle_beta   90.00
_cell.angle_gamma   90.00
#
_symmetry.space_group_name_H-M   'P 1'
#
loop_
_entity.id
_entity.type
_entity.pdbx_description
1 polymer ?
#
loop_
_entity_poly.entity_id
_entity_poly.type
_entity_poly.pdbx_seq_one_letter_code
_entity_poly.pdbx_strand_id
1 'polypeptide(L)' 'MLEASPDEASAYYHLGLAVRDRDRISEAITNFKKALNLYQQQNKLETVKKIKTILQNLGNPINDI' A
#
# COMPACT_ATOMS: atom_id res chain seq x y z
N MET A 1 -8.99 -18.14 20.32
CA MET A 1 -8.07 -17.86 19.20
C MET A 1 -8.85 -17.00 18.24
N LEU A 2 -8.65 -15.67 18.23
CA LEU A 2 -9.35 -14.80 17.29
C LEU A 2 -8.68 -14.95 15.93
N GLU A 3 -9.33 -15.66 15.01
CA GLU A 3 -9.06 -15.52 13.59
C GLU A 3 -9.48 -14.10 13.21
N ALA A 4 -8.54 -13.17 13.32
CA ALA A 4 -8.71 -11.83 12.76
C ALA A 4 -8.71 -12.00 11.24
N SER A 5 -9.89 -12.13 10.65
CA SER A 5 -10.06 -12.07 9.21
C SER A 5 -9.25 -10.89 8.70
N PRO A 6 -8.27 -11.11 7.80
CA PRO A 6 -7.47 -10.01 7.29
C PRO A 6 -8.42 -9.01 6.63
N ASP A 7 -8.50 -7.81 7.19
CA ASP A 7 -9.19 -6.69 6.57
C ASP A 7 -8.64 -6.55 5.16
N GLU A 8 -9.51 -6.55 4.15
CA GLU A 8 -9.11 -6.58 2.74
C GLU A 8 -8.10 -5.46 2.41
N ALA A 9 -8.26 -4.29 3.04
CA ALA A 9 -7.32 -3.17 2.87
C ALA A 9 -5.93 -3.50 3.42
N SER A 10 -5.86 -4.17 4.57
CA SER A 10 -4.60 -4.61 5.18
C SER A 10 -3.91 -5.70 4.36
N ALA A 11 -4.67 -6.60 3.73
CA ALA A 11 -4.13 -7.62 2.84
C ALA A 11 -3.45 -6.98 1.63
N TYR A 12 -4.11 -6.04 0.95
CA TYR A 12 -3.50 -5.31 -0.17
C TYR A 12 -2.30 -4.46 0.27
N TYR A 13 -2.34 -3.87 1.46
CA TYR A 13 -1.20 -3.11 2.00
C TYR A 13 0.04 -4.00 2.21
N HIS A 14 -0.13 -5.13 2.90
CA HIS A 14 0.96 -6.08 3.13
C HIS A 14 1.47 -6.72 1.83
N LEU A 15 0.57 -7.01 0.88
CA LEU A 15 0.98 -7.49 -0.44
C LEU A 15 1.81 -6.44 -1.18
N GLY A 16 1.43 -5.16 -1.10
CA GLY A 16 2.20 -4.04 -1.65
C GLY A 16 3.62 -3.97 -1.08
N LEU A 17 3.78 -4.19 0.22
CA LEU A 17 5.10 -4.28 0.86
C LEU A 17 5.88 -5.50 0.36
N ALA A 18 5.26 -6.67 0.37
CA ALA A 18 5.91 -7.92 -0.01
C ALA A 18 6.42 -7.92 -1.46
N VAL A 19 5.67 -7.31 -2.39
CA VAL A 19 6.11 -7.21 -3.79
C VAL A 19 7.11 -6.06 -4.00
N ARG A 20 7.02 -4.97 -3.22
CA ARG A 20 8.05 -3.92 -3.20
C ARG A 20 9.40 -4.47 -2.76
N ASP A 21 9.41 -5.30 -1.71
CA ASP A 21 10.63 -5.91 -1.18
C ASP A 21 11.25 -6.93 -2.16
N ARG A 22 10.54 -7.27 -3.24
CA ARG A 22 11.02 -8.06 -4.39
C ARG A 22 11.33 -7.19 -5.62
N ASP A 23 11.49 -5.88 -5.46
CA ASP A 23 11.70 -4.89 -6.52
C ASP A 23 10.60 -4.83 -7.60
N ARG A 24 9.42 -5.42 -7.34
CA ARG A 24 8.27 -5.39 -8.27
C ARG A 24 7.44 -4.13 -8.06
N ILE A 25 8.04 -2.98 -8.38
CA ILE A 25 7.50 -1.65 -8.06
C ILE A 25 6.11 -1.40 -8.67
N SER A 26 5.88 -1.80 -9.93
CA SER A 26 4.58 -1.64 -10.59
C SER A 26 3.44 -2.38 -9.87
N GLU A 27 3.74 -3.56 -9.33
CA GLU A 27 2.77 -4.35 -8.56
C GLU A 27 2.59 -3.80 -7.16
N ALA A 28 3.65 -3.26 -6.55
CA ALA A 28 3.57 -2.58 -5.27
C ALA A 28 2.60 -1.40 -5.37
N ILE A 29 2.77 -0.56 -6.40
CA ILE A 29 1.90 0.58 -6.68
C ILE A 29 0.45 0.13 -6.86
N THR A 30 0.21 -0.94 -7.61
CA THR A 30 -1.15 -1.47 -7.85
C THR A 30 -1.82 -1.90 -6.54
N ASN A 31 -1.11 -2.63 -5.69
CA ASN A 31 -1.62 -3.10 -4.41
C ASN A 31 -1.84 -1.96 -3.41
N PHE A 32 -0.90 -1.01 -3.33
CA PHE A 32 -1.06 0.18 -2.49
C PHE A 32 -2.25 1.05 -2.93
N LYS A 33 -2.52 1.19 -4.24
CA LYS A 33 -3.71 1.91 -4.72
C LYS A 33 -5.02 1.24 -4.29
N LYS A 34 -5.08 -0.10 -4.31
CA LYS A 34 -6.25 -0.85 -3.80
C LYS A 34 -6.43 -0.65 -2.30
N ALA A 35 -5.36 -0.81 -1.52
CA ALA A 35 -5.36 -0.56 -0.08
C ALA A 35 -5.80 0.88 0.24
N LEU A 36 -5.31 1.87 -0.52
CA LEU A 36 -5.68 3.27 -0.36
C LEU A 36 -7.19 3.48 -0.50
N ASN A 37 -7.80 2.93 -1.56
CA ASN A 37 -9.23 3.08 -1.82
C ASN A 37 -10.07 2.47 -0.69
N LEU A 38 -9.73 1.26 -0.24
CA LEU A 38 -10.45 0.59 0.84
C LEU A 38 -10.28 1.32 2.17
N TYR A 39 -9.07 1.80 2.49
CA TYR A 39 -8.83 2.57 3.71
C TYR A 39 -9.51 3.96 3.70
N GLN A 40 -9.70 4.57 2.53
CA GLN A 40 -10.51 5.77 2.38
C GLN A 40 -11.98 5.49 2.72
N GLN A 41 -12.54 4.39 2.22
CA GLN A 41 -13.92 3.99 2.55
C GLN A 41 -14.10 3.68 4.04
N GLN A 42 -13.06 3.12 4.69
CA GLN A 42 -13.04 2.86 6.13
C GLN A 42 -12.74 4.10 6.98
N ASN A 43 -12.61 5.30 6.40
CA ASN A 43 -12.23 6.53 7.09
C ASN A 43 -10.90 6.44 7.88
N LYS A 44 -9.99 5.53 7.50
CA LYS A 44 -8.66 5.37 8.13
C LYS A 44 -7.66 6.39 7.57
N LEU A 45 -7.93 7.67 7.82
CA LEU A 45 -7.21 8.80 7.22
C LEU A 45 -5.69 8.77 7.45
N GLU A 46 -5.24 8.32 8.62
CA GLU A 46 -3.81 8.18 8.92
C GLU A 46 -3.13 7.12 8.05
N THR A 47 -3.82 6.02 7.78
CA THR A 47 -3.29 4.95 6.91
C THR A 47 -3.31 5.40 5.45
N VAL A 48 -4.34 6.13 5.04
CA VAL A 48 -4.43 6.76 3.71
C VAL A 48 -3.25 7.70 3.46
N LYS A 49 -2.88 8.54 4.45
CA LYS A 49 -1.71 9.43 4.35
C LYS A 49 -0.41 8.63 4.17
N LYS A 50 -0.19 7.59 5.01
CA LYS A 50 1.00 6.73 4.91
C LYS A 50 1.13 6.10 3.52
N ILE A 51 0.04 5.55 2.98
CA ILE A 51 0.03 4.91 1.68
C ILE A 51 0.30 5.91 0.55
N LYS A 52 -0.25 7.14 0.64
CA LYS A 52 0.07 8.21 -0.32
C LYS A 52 1.56 8.54 -0.33
N THR A 53 2.20 8.65 0.83
CA THR A 53 3.65 8.88 0.92
C THR A 53 4.44 7.73 0.28
N ILE A 54 4.05 6.49 0.56
CA ILE A 54 4.69 5.31 -0.08
C ILE A 54 4.53 5.40 -1.60
N LEU A 55 3.33 5.68 -2.10
CA LEU A 55 3.08 5.81 -3.54
C LEU A 55 3.86 6.96 -4.18
N GLN A 56 4.06 8.08 -3.49
CA GLN A 56 4.89 9.18 -3.97
C GLN A 56 6.36 8.76 -4.08
N ASN A 57 6.88 8.07 -3.06
CA ASN A 57 8.27 7.57 -3.06
C ASN A 57 8.50 6.50 -4.14
N LEU A 58 7.48 5.70 -4.46
CA LEU A 58 7.55 4.67 -5.50
C LEU A 58 7.29 5.22 -6.91
N GLY A 59 6.50 6.29 -7.03
CA GLY A 59 6.12 6.93 -8.29
C GLY A 59 7.08 8.02 -8.77
N ASN A 60 7.94 8.52 -7.88
CA ASN A 60 9.15 9.27 -8.22
C ASN A 60 10.36 8.34 -8.04
N PRO A 61 10.68 7.45 -9.00
CA PRO A 61 12.03 6.91 -9.08
C PRO A 61 12.92 8.13 -9.32
N ILE A 62 13.61 8.57 -8.28
CA ILE A 62 14.34 9.82 -8.37
C ILE A 62 15.36 9.68 -9.50
N ASN A 63 15.33 10.67 -10.37
CA ASN A 63 16.37 11.08 -11.27
C ASN A 63 17.61 11.54 -10.47
N ASP A 64 18.08 10.74 -9.50
CA ASP A 64 19.26 10.99 -8.66
C ASP A 64 20.22 9.79 -8.80
N ILE A 65 20.74 9.64 -10.03
CA ILE A 65 22.17 9.45 -10.31
C ILE A 65 22.50 10.26 -11.56
#